data_AF-A0A7J4DSL2-F1
#
_entry.id   AF-A0A7J4DSL2-F1
#
_cell.length_a   1.000
_cell.length_b   1.000
_cell.length_c   1.000
_cell.angle_alpha   90.00
_cell.angle_beta   90.00
_cell.angle_gamma   90.00
#
_symmetry.space_group_name_H-M   'P 1'
#
loop_
_entity.id
_entity.type
_entity.pdbx_description
1 polymer ?
#
loop_
_entity_poly.entity_id
_entity_poly.type
_entity_poly.pdbx_seq_one_letter_code
_entity_poly.pdbx_strand_id
1 'polypeptide(L)'
;MSTRSTFTTLQAHSKSTQHFIELLISLNSKEFKDVTSSLEVGGKEDLIALHLASFTRTSLAWLEWERNCRNKPWRKECREISETIEQTGLGVATYYNTALKTLVVKACIDLAPDWLVPYWVKWFAHHNGLKELFEIHRLDTREQLNRLADYPIYAYMLHGIGKALVEEFEHDGGTSSATAMYIYWDIIEPLYEVVVVGLEPLPSSISEELRRASYEAYNATHRAVKSKGRLGFLPLTLHASRSLREKLARYLVILRAKHELEASGGVE
;
A
#
# COMPACT_ATOMS: atom_id res chain seq x y z
N MET A 1 -3.49 -22.58 -9.39
CA MET A 1 -3.91 -21.17 -9.64
C MET A 1 -3.33 -20.73 -10.98
N SER A 2 -4.13 -20.08 -11.83
CA SER A 2 -3.81 -19.82 -13.24
C SER A 2 -2.82 -18.67 -13.41
N THR A 3 -1.54 -18.99 -13.63
CA THR A 3 -0.45 -18.03 -13.90
C THR A 3 -0.75 -17.10 -15.10
N ARG A 4 -1.59 -17.54 -16.05
CA ARG A 4 -2.01 -16.74 -17.22
C ARG A 4 -2.92 -15.56 -16.85
N SER A 5 -3.74 -15.69 -15.80
CA SER A 5 -4.65 -14.61 -15.36
C SER A 5 -3.91 -13.52 -14.59
N THR A 6 -2.92 -13.89 -13.79
CA THR A 6 -2.07 -12.95 -13.05
C THR A 6 -1.17 -12.17 -14.02
N PHE A 7 -0.55 -12.86 -14.98
CA PHE A 7 0.34 -12.23 -15.97
C PHE A 7 -0.37 -11.17 -16.85
N THR A 8 -1.59 -11.47 -17.31
CA THR A 8 -2.39 -10.53 -18.13
C THR A 8 -2.84 -9.30 -17.34
N THR A 9 -3.16 -9.46 -16.06
CA THR A 9 -3.53 -8.34 -15.17
C THR A 9 -2.33 -7.45 -14.87
N LEU A 10 -1.17 -8.05 -14.57
CA LEU A 10 0.09 -7.34 -14.34
C LEU A 10 0.55 -6.53 -15.57
N GLN A 11 0.46 -7.10 -16.78
CA GLN A 11 0.74 -6.36 -18.02
C GLN A 11 -0.20 -5.17 -18.24
N ALA A 12 -1.46 -5.25 -17.82
CA ALA A 12 -2.40 -4.14 -17.93
C ALA A 12 -2.01 -2.96 -17.00
N HIS A 13 -1.49 -3.25 -15.81
CA HIS A 13 -1.02 -2.23 -14.86
C HIS A 13 0.17 -1.44 -15.42
N SER A 14 1.20 -2.13 -15.93
CA SER A 14 2.37 -1.48 -16.54
C SER A 14 1.99 -0.60 -17.73
N LYS A 15 1.14 -1.10 -18.64
CA LYS A 15 0.63 -0.31 -19.78
C LYS A 15 -0.17 0.92 -19.35
N SER A 16 -1.00 0.79 -18.31
CA SER A 16 -1.81 1.91 -17.82
C SER A 16 -0.94 3.01 -17.21
N THR A 17 0.10 2.64 -16.45
CA THR A 17 1.07 3.62 -15.93
C THR A 17 1.85 4.28 -17.08
N GLN A 18 2.35 3.51 -18.04
CA GLN A 18 3.06 4.05 -19.20
C GLN A 18 2.20 5.05 -19.97
N HIS A 19 0.95 4.67 -20.26
CA HIS A 19 0.00 5.55 -20.93
C HIS A 19 -0.28 6.84 -20.13
N PHE A 20 -0.40 6.75 -18.80
CA PHE A 20 -0.57 7.93 -17.96
C PHE A 20 0.67 8.85 -18.00
N ILE A 21 1.88 8.28 -17.98
CA ILE A 21 3.13 9.05 -18.10
C ILE A 21 3.24 9.71 -19.48
N GLU A 22 2.89 9.01 -20.56
CA GLU A 22 2.83 9.55 -21.92
C GLU A 22 1.84 10.73 -22.03
N LEU A 23 0.65 10.57 -21.44
CA LEU A 23 -0.34 11.64 -21.38
C LEU A 23 0.22 12.86 -20.64
N LEU A 24 0.89 12.67 -19.50
CA LEU A 24 1.51 13.75 -18.75
C LEU A 24 2.57 14.50 -19.58
N ILE A 25 3.50 13.80 -20.23
CA ILE A 25 4.56 14.45 -21.00
C ILE A 25 4.05 15.14 -22.28
N SER A 26 2.90 14.69 -22.81
CA SER A 26 2.25 15.31 -23.98
C SER A 26 1.52 16.63 -23.68
N LEU A 27 1.31 16.96 -22.38
CA LEU A 27 0.69 18.21 -21.98
C LEU A 27 1.50 19.43 -22.46
N ASN A 28 0.82 20.53 -22.73
CA ASN A 28 1.51 21.78 -23.05
C ASN A 28 2.40 22.22 -21.86
N SER A 29 3.42 23.03 -22.13
CA SER A 29 4.45 23.35 -21.12
C SER A 29 3.89 23.98 -19.85
N LYS A 30 2.80 24.76 -19.97
CA LYS A 30 2.14 25.39 -18.83
C LYS A 30 1.41 24.35 -17.98
N GLU A 31 0.57 23.52 -18.60
CA GLU A 31 -0.18 22.46 -17.90
C GLU A 31 0.73 21.44 -17.23
N PHE A 32 1.79 21.01 -17.92
CA PHE A 32 2.77 20.10 -17.34
C PHE A 32 3.45 20.68 -16.11
N LYS A 33 3.88 21.95 -16.17
CA LYS A 33 4.47 22.63 -15.01
C LYS A 33 3.46 22.76 -13.87
N ASP A 34 2.21 23.08 -14.19
CA ASP A 34 1.13 23.23 -13.19
C ASP A 34 0.76 21.89 -12.53
N VAL A 35 0.88 20.76 -13.26
CA VAL A 35 0.62 19.41 -12.73
C VAL A 35 1.82 18.89 -11.94
N THR A 36 3.05 19.03 -12.46
CA THR A 36 4.27 18.50 -11.82
C THR A 36 4.67 19.29 -10.58
N SER A 37 4.44 20.60 -10.53
CA SER A 37 4.68 21.41 -9.32
C SER A 37 3.82 20.98 -8.12
N SER A 38 2.69 20.29 -8.35
CA SER A 38 1.90 19.72 -7.25
C SER A 38 2.64 18.62 -6.47
N LEU A 39 3.64 17.96 -7.07
CA LEU A 39 4.47 16.97 -6.39
C LEU A 39 5.34 17.59 -5.29
N GLU A 40 5.74 18.86 -5.44
CA GLU A 40 6.59 19.59 -4.48
C GLU A 40 5.81 20.13 -3.28
N VAL A 41 4.50 20.33 -3.44
CA VAL A 41 3.60 20.92 -2.42
C VAL A 41 2.73 19.87 -1.75
N GLY A 42 2.46 18.75 -2.43
CA GLY A 42 1.54 17.71 -2.00
C GLY A 42 2.19 16.62 -1.15
N GLY A 43 1.32 15.88 -0.44
CA GLY A 43 1.67 14.75 0.41
C GLY A 43 0.46 14.30 1.22
N LYS A 44 0.29 12.98 1.38
CA LYS A 44 -0.70 12.38 2.30
C LYS A 44 0.00 11.58 3.39
N GLU A 45 1.17 12.02 3.85
CA GLU A 45 2.04 11.27 4.76
C GLU A 45 1.36 10.92 6.08
N ASP A 46 0.58 11.84 6.64
CA ASP A 46 -0.22 11.59 7.83
C ASP A 46 -1.23 10.46 7.61
N LEU A 47 -1.87 10.40 6.43
CA LEU A 47 -2.81 9.34 6.07
C LEU A 47 -2.07 8.02 5.83
N ILE A 48 -0.92 8.03 5.16
CA ILE A 48 -0.09 6.83 4.98
C ILE A 48 0.32 6.27 6.36
N ALA A 49 0.84 7.13 7.24
CA ALA A 49 1.24 6.74 8.59
C ALA A 49 0.07 6.19 9.41
N LEU A 50 -1.11 6.82 9.31
CA LEU A 50 -2.33 6.39 9.99
C LEU A 50 -2.81 5.02 9.50
N HIS A 51 -2.82 4.79 8.18
CA HIS A 51 -3.22 3.50 7.60
C HIS A 51 -2.25 2.39 7.98
N LEU A 52 -0.95 2.63 7.90
CA LEU A 52 0.08 1.68 8.32
C LEU A 52 -0.05 1.34 9.81
N ALA A 53 -0.19 2.37 10.65
CA ALA A 53 -0.41 2.21 12.09
C ALA A 53 -1.64 1.36 12.43
N SER A 54 -2.76 1.66 11.78
CA SER A 54 -4.03 0.96 11.99
C SER A 54 -3.94 -0.49 11.53
N PHE A 55 -3.32 -0.73 10.38
CA PHE A 55 -3.09 -2.07 9.85
C PHE A 55 -2.18 -2.88 10.78
N THR A 56 -1.01 -2.35 11.15
CA THR A 56 -0.06 -3.03 12.05
C THR A 56 -0.72 -3.39 13.37
N ARG A 57 -1.44 -2.44 13.99
CA ARG A 57 -2.12 -2.69 15.27
C ARG A 57 -3.17 -3.79 15.16
N THR A 58 -3.97 -3.77 14.09
CA THR A 58 -5.03 -4.76 13.87
C THR A 58 -4.45 -6.15 13.59
N SER A 59 -3.38 -6.22 12.79
CA SER A 59 -2.66 -7.47 12.51
C SER A 59 -2.02 -8.07 13.76
N LEU A 60 -1.35 -7.25 14.58
CA LEU A 60 -0.77 -7.71 15.84
C LEU A 60 -1.85 -8.19 16.81
N ALA A 61 -2.96 -7.46 16.95
CA ALA A 61 -4.07 -7.88 17.80
C ALA A 61 -4.64 -9.24 17.36
N TRP A 62 -4.77 -9.47 16.05
CA TRP A 62 -5.20 -10.77 15.54
C TRP A 62 -4.18 -11.85 15.87
N LEU A 63 -2.90 -11.65 15.53
CA LEU A 63 -1.83 -12.63 15.73
C LEU A 63 -1.62 -12.98 17.22
N GLU A 64 -1.72 -11.99 18.11
CA GLU A 64 -1.64 -12.21 19.55
C GLU A 64 -2.84 -13.01 20.07
N TRP A 65 -4.05 -12.75 19.55
CA TRP A 65 -5.22 -13.57 19.87
C TRP A 65 -5.03 -15.02 19.37
N GLU A 66 -4.53 -15.21 18.15
CA GLU A 66 -4.25 -16.53 17.59
C GLU A 66 -3.25 -17.31 18.46
N ARG A 67 -2.18 -16.64 18.91
CA ARG A 67 -1.14 -17.22 19.77
C ARG A 67 -1.64 -17.53 21.18
N ASN A 68 -2.37 -16.60 21.80
CA ASN A 68 -2.65 -16.65 23.24
C ASN A 68 -4.04 -17.20 23.58
N CYS A 69 -5.03 -17.00 22.69
CA CYS A 69 -6.44 -17.17 22.98
C CYS A 69 -7.09 -18.34 22.27
N ARG A 70 -6.69 -18.70 21.04
CA ARG A 70 -7.32 -19.79 20.27
C ARG A 70 -7.42 -21.10 21.08
N ASN A 71 -6.32 -21.49 21.72
CA ASN A 71 -6.25 -22.74 22.50
C ASN A 71 -6.60 -22.55 23.97
N LYS A 72 -6.80 -21.30 24.43
CA LYS A 72 -7.09 -20.94 25.83
C LYS A 72 -8.21 -19.88 25.91
N PRO A 73 -9.39 -20.13 25.29
CA PRO A 73 -10.43 -19.12 25.16
C PRO A 73 -11.01 -18.65 26.51
N TRP A 74 -10.84 -19.45 27.57
CA TRP A 74 -11.34 -19.14 28.92
C TRP A 74 -10.56 -18.04 29.65
N ARG A 75 -9.37 -17.62 29.16
CA ARG A 75 -8.64 -16.50 29.75
C ARG A 75 -9.48 -15.22 29.68
N LYS A 76 -9.43 -14.41 30.73
CA LYS A 76 -10.27 -13.20 30.86
C LYS A 76 -10.11 -12.25 29.66
N GLU A 77 -8.87 -11.95 29.28
CA GLU A 77 -8.52 -11.14 28.10
C GLU A 77 -9.10 -11.69 26.79
N CYS A 78 -9.11 -13.02 26.64
CA CYS A 78 -9.62 -13.69 25.45
C CYS A 78 -11.14 -13.68 25.38
N ARG A 79 -11.82 -13.80 26.52
CA ARG A 79 -13.28 -13.67 26.63
C ARG A 79 -13.73 -12.25 26.33
N GLU A 80 -13.11 -11.24 26.92
CA GLU A 80 -13.47 -9.83 26.68
C GLU A 80 -13.37 -9.46 25.19
N ILE A 81 -12.30 -9.90 24.52
CA ILE A 81 -12.14 -9.71 23.07
C ILE A 81 -13.20 -10.48 22.28
N SER A 82 -13.44 -11.75 22.65
CA SER A 82 -14.41 -12.59 21.95
C SER A 82 -15.85 -12.06 22.11
N GLU A 83 -16.24 -11.64 23.31
CA GLU A 83 -17.55 -11.04 23.60
C GLU A 83 -17.75 -9.73 22.82
N THR A 84 -16.71 -8.89 22.73
CA THR A 84 -16.76 -7.65 21.93
C THR A 84 -16.96 -7.96 20.45
N ILE A 85 -16.31 -9.01 19.94
CA ILE A 85 -16.42 -9.42 18.54
C ILE A 85 -17.74 -10.13 18.27
N GLU A 86 -18.24 -10.95 19.19
CA GLU A 86 -19.51 -11.67 19.06
C GLU A 86 -20.71 -10.73 18.90
N GLN A 87 -20.65 -9.52 19.50
CA GLN A 87 -21.65 -8.47 19.28
C GLN A 87 -21.76 -8.04 17.80
N THR A 88 -20.74 -8.30 16.98
CA THR A 88 -20.75 -8.03 15.54
C THR A 88 -21.38 -9.15 14.72
N GLY A 89 -21.71 -10.29 15.33
CA GLY A 89 -22.22 -11.49 14.66
C GLY A 89 -21.18 -12.26 13.85
N LEU A 90 -19.88 -11.92 13.99
CA LEU A 90 -18.78 -12.55 13.29
C LEU A 90 -17.91 -13.38 14.24
N GLY A 91 -17.29 -14.45 13.72
CA GLY A 91 -16.20 -15.14 14.41
C GLY A 91 -14.93 -14.29 14.42
N VAL A 92 -14.05 -14.48 15.41
CA VAL A 92 -12.84 -13.65 15.62
C VAL A 92 -11.95 -13.53 14.38
N ALA A 93 -11.65 -14.64 13.70
CA ALA A 93 -10.85 -14.62 12.49
C ALA A 93 -11.54 -13.86 11.35
N THR A 94 -12.86 -14.03 11.20
CA THR A 94 -13.65 -13.30 10.19
C THR A 94 -13.70 -11.81 10.49
N TYR A 95 -13.85 -11.42 11.75
CA TYR A 95 -13.84 -10.04 12.18
C TYR A 95 -12.51 -9.36 11.84
N TYR A 96 -11.38 -9.93 12.26
CA TYR A 96 -10.06 -9.34 11.99
C TYR A 96 -9.74 -9.31 10.49
N ASN A 97 -10.06 -10.38 9.76
CA ASN A 97 -9.90 -10.39 8.31
C ASN A 97 -10.72 -9.29 7.62
N THR A 98 -11.99 -9.13 8.03
CA THR A 98 -12.87 -8.08 7.50
C THR A 98 -12.34 -6.69 7.85
N ALA A 99 -11.86 -6.49 9.09
CA ALA A 99 -11.27 -5.24 9.54
C ALA A 99 -10.01 -4.88 8.74
N LEU A 100 -9.08 -5.82 8.56
CA LEU A 100 -7.85 -5.60 7.78
C LEU A 100 -8.16 -5.28 6.31
N LYS A 101 -9.03 -6.06 5.68
CA LYS A 101 -9.43 -5.81 4.28
C LYS A 101 -10.14 -4.47 4.11
N THR A 102 -10.96 -4.08 5.08
CA THR A 102 -11.61 -2.76 5.09
C THR A 102 -10.58 -1.63 5.24
N LEU A 103 -9.56 -1.79 6.10
CA LEU A 103 -8.47 -0.82 6.21
C LEU A 103 -7.70 -0.67 4.89
N VAL A 104 -7.41 -1.78 4.20
CA VAL A 104 -6.76 -1.75 2.89
C VAL A 104 -7.62 -1.04 1.85
N VAL A 105 -8.93 -1.32 1.80
CA VAL A 105 -9.85 -0.62 0.88
C VAL A 105 -9.83 0.89 1.15
N LYS A 106 -9.90 1.31 2.41
CA LYS A 106 -9.81 2.73 2.79
C LYS A 106 -8.48 3.36 2.37
N ALA A 107 -7.36 2.67 2.60
CA ALA A 107 -6.06 3.13 2.13
C ALA A 107 -6.03 3.29 0.60
N CYS A 108 -6.64 2.38 -0.16
CA CYS A 108 -6.75 2.50 -1.61
C CYS A 108 -7.63 3.68 -2.05
N ILE A 109 -8.77 3.91 -1.37
CA ILE A 109 -9.64 5.07 -1.60
C ILE A 109 -8.88 6.38 -1.41
N ASP A 110 -8.03 6.45 -0.37
CA ASP A 110 -7.34 7.68 -0.01
C ASP A 110 -6.08 7.92 -0.87
N LEU A 111 -5.35 6.84 -1.20
CA LEU A 111 -3.97 6.92 -1.68
C LEU A 111 -3.78 6.40 -3.10
N ALA A 112 -4.57 5.42 -3.57
CA ALA A 112 -4.25 4.72 -4.81
C ALA A 112 -4.80 5.44 -6.06
N PRO A 113 -4.04 5.47 -7.17
CA PRO A 113 -4.59 5.62 -8.51
C PRO A 113 -5.50 4.44 -8.84
N ASP A 114 -6.56 4.66 -9.63
CA ASP A 114 -7.57 3.62 -9.94
C ASP A 114 -6.96 2.33 -10.50
N TRP A 115 -5.99 2.49 -11.41
CA TRP A 115 -5.37 1.37 -12.10
C TRP A 115 -4.32 0.66 -11.25
N LEU A 116 -3.97 1.13 -10.05
CA LEU A 116 -3.06 0.43 -9.13
C LEU A 116 -3.79 -0.28 -7.98
N VAL A 117 -5.12 -0.28 -7.98
CA VAL A 117 -5.91 -1.01 -7.00
C VAL A 117 -6.06 -2.48 -7.41
N PRO A 118 -5.58 -3.46 -6.60
CA PRO A 118 -5.68 -4.87 -6.94
C PRO A 118 -7.12 -5.37 -7.04
N TYR A 119 -7.34 -6.40 -7.86
CA TYR A 119 -8.67 -6.96 -8.10
C TYR A 119 -9.37 -7.43 -6.81
N TRP A 120 -8.66 -8.07 -5.89
CA TRP A 120 -9.27 -8.55 -4.65
C TRP A 120 -9.83 -7.40 -3.81
N VAL A 121 -9.20 -6.23 -3.84
CA VAL A 121 -9.67 -5.01 -3.15
C VAL A 121 -10.97 -4.53 -3.79
N LYS A 122 -11.01 -4.44 -5.14
CA LYS A 122 -12.22 -4.07 -5.89
C LYS A 122 -13.36 -5.05 -5.63
N TRP A 123 -13.06 -6.35 -5.64
CA TRP A 123 -14.02 -7.41 -5.34
C TRP A 123 -14.55 -7.31 -3.91
N PHE A 124 -13.67 -7.17 -2.92
CA PHE A 124 -14.07 -7.06 -1.51
C PHE A 124 -14.92 -5.81 -1.27
N ALA A 125 -14.53 -4.66 -1.83
CA ALA A 125 -15.26 -3.41 -1.71
C ALA A 125 -16.68 -3.53 -2.29
N HIS A 126 -16.82 -4.12 -3.49
CA HIS A 126 -18.12 -4.37 -4.11
C HIS A 126 -19.05 -5.21 -3.21
N HIS A 127 -18.54 -6.32 -2.69
CA HIS A 127 -19.34 -7.26 -1.90
C HIS A 127 -19.69 -6.74 -0.50
N ASN A 128 -18.94 -5.77 0.01
CA ASN A 128 -19.17 -5.16 1.33
C ASN A 128 -19.78 -3.75 1.26
N GLY A 129 -20.26 -3.33 0.09
CA GLY A 129 -20.96 -2.04 -0.09
C GLY A 129 -20.07 -0.80 0.06
N LEU A 130 -18.75 -0.94 -0.06
CA LEU A 130 -17.78 0.16 0.00
C LEU A 130 -17.67 0.84 -1.37
N LYS A 131 -18.69 1.64 -1.71
CA LYS A 131 -18.87 2.22 -3.05
C LYS A 131 -17.86 3.31 -3.39
N GLU A 132 -17.27 3.94 -2.39
CA GLU A 132 -16.30 5.03 -2.50
C GLU A 132 -15.06 4.61 -3.31
N LEU A 133 -14.68 3.33 -3.24
CA LEU A 133 -13.58 2.80 -4.06
C LEU A 133 -13.88 2.92 -5.55
N PHE A 134 -15.15 2.85 -5.96
CA PHE A 134 -15.52 3.02 -7.35
C PHE A 134 -15.58 4.48 -7.78
N GLU A 135 -15.36 5.46 -6.90
CA GLU A 135 -15.33 6.88 -7.29
C GLU A 135 -13.92 7.33 -7.72
N ILE A 136 -12.90 6.53 -7.44
CA ILE A 136 -11.49 6.84 -7.76
C ILE A 136 -11.21 6.92 -9.28
N HIS A 137 -12.10 6.41 -10.14
CA HIS A 137 -11.98 6.61 -11.60
C HIS A 137 -12.24 8.06 -12.04
N ARG A 138 -12.78 8.90 -11.14
CA ARG A 138 -13.13 10.31 -11.41
C ARG A 138 -12.06 11.30 -10.96
N LEU A 139 -10.94 10.83 -10.43
CA LEU A 139 -9.87 11.71 -9.97
C LEU A 139 -9.23 12.41 -11.16
N ASP A 140 -8.97 13.71 -11.02
CA ASP A 140 -8.27 14.48 -12.04
C ASP A 140 -6.80 14.07 -12.17
N THR A 141 -6.15 14.52 -13.25
CA THR A 141 -4.76 14.19 -13.57
C THR A 141 -3.78 14.58 -12.44
N ARG A 142 -4.04 15.67 -11.71
CA ARG A 142 -3.17 16.14 -10.63
C ARG A 142 -3.27 15.22 -9.41
N GLU A 143 -4.48 14.85 -9.03
CA GLU A 143 -4.73 13.94 -7.92
C GLU A 143 -4.21 12.53 -8.25
N GLN A 144 -4.40 12.04 -9.48
CA GLN A 144 -3.82 10.78 -9.96
C GLN A 144 -2.28 10.79 -9.86
N LEU A 145 -1.62 11.88 -10.24
CA LEU A 145 -0.16 12.01 -10.13
C LEU A 145 0.31 12.05 -8.67
N ASN A 146 -0.38 12.78 -7.78
CA ASN A 146 -0.04 12.80 -6.36
C ASN A 146 -0.18 11.41 -5.72
N ARG A 147 -1.25 10.70 -6.06
CA ARG A 147 -1.48 9.32 -5.61
C ARG A 147 -0.47 8.33 -6.16
N LEU A 148 0.03 8.54 -7.39
CA LEU A 148 1.14 7.78 -7.96
C LEU A 148 2.43 7.97 -7.16
N ALA A 149 2.60 9.09 -6.46
CA ALA A 149 3.72 9.32 -5.54
C ALA A 149 3.45 8.75 -4.13
N ASP A 150 2.20 8.78 -3.64
CA ASP A 150 1.87 8.38 -2.26
C ASP A 150 1.65 6.86 -2.08
N TYR A 151 0.87 6.24 -2.96
CA TYR A 151 0.49 4.83 -2.84
C TYR A 151 1.67 3.84 -2.83
N PRO A 152 2.73 4.05 -3.63
CA PRO A 152 3.88 3.13 -3.61
C PRO A 152 4.57 3.10 -2.25
N ILE A 153 4.64 4.24 -1.56
CA ILE A 153 5.22 4.33 -0.21
C ILE A 153 4.42 3.45 0.74
N TYR A 154 3.10 3.59 0.72
CA TYR A 154 2.20 2.75 1.50
C TYR A 154 2.41 1.26 1.21
N ALA A 155 2.43 0.85 -0.08
CA ALA A 155 2.60 -0.54 -0.46
C ALA A 155 3.96 -1.13 -0.08
N TYR A 156 5.05 -0.39 -0.32
CA TYR A 156 6.40 -0.79 0.07
C TYR A 156 6.55 -0.91 1.59
N MET A 157 5.96 0.04 2.32
CA MET A 157 5.97 0.02 3.79
C MET A 157 5.17 -1.14 4.36
N LEU A 158 3.98 -1.37 3.80
CA LEU A 158 3.13 -2.48 4.18
C LEU A 158 3.78 -3.84 3.90
N HIS A 159 4.48 -3.98 2.78
CA HIS A 159 5.28 -5.16 2.46
C HIS A 159 6.40 -5.41 3.49
N GLY A 160 7.14 -4.36 3.88
CA GLY A 160 8.14 -4.46 4.94
C GLY A 160 7.56 -4.91 6.29
N ILE A 161 6.40 -4.35 6.67
CA ILE A 161 5.63 -4.78 7.86
C ILE A 161 5.22 -6.25 7.75
N GLY A 162 4.68 -6.66 6.59
CA GLY A 162 4.24 -8.03 6.35
C GLY A 162 5.35 -9.06 6.49
N LYS A 163 6.53 -8.80 5.90
CA LYS A 163 7.72 -9.65 6.07
C LYS A 163 8.11 -9.80 7.53
N ALA A 164 8.11 -8.71 8.27
CA ALA A 164 8.53 -8.73 9.66
C ALA A 164 7.49 -9.36 10.60
N LEU A 165 6.19 -9.33 10.23
CA LEU A 165 5.15 -10.16 10.89
C LEU A 165 5.42 -11.65 10.65
N VAL A 166 5.76 -12.04 9.42
CA VAL A 166 6.10 -13.43 9.11
C VAL A 166 7.32 -13.86 9.93
N GLU A 167 8.42 -13.12 9.89
CA GLU A 167 9.65 -13.46 10.62
C GLU A 167 9.44 -13.62 12.14
N GLU A 168 8.64 -12.73 12.75
CA GLU A 168 8.36 -12.78 14.20
C GLU A 168 7.55 -14.02 14.59
N PHE A 169 6.56 -14.41 13.78
CA PHE A 169 5.61 -15.47 14.12
C PHE A 169 5.92 -16.81 13.44
N GLU A 170 6.90 -16.87 12.54
CA GLU A 170 7.28 -18.10 11.80
C GLU A 170 7.70 -19.21 12.77
N HIS A 171 8.47 -18.86 13.81
CA HIS A 171 8.98 -19.79 14.81
C HIS A 171 7.92 -20.35 15.78
N ASP A 172 6.71 -19.78 15.82
CA ASP A 172 5.64 -20.27 16.69
C ASP A 172 5.07 -21.63 16.23
N GLY A 173 5.27 -22.01 14.96
CA GLY A 173 4.84 -23.31 14.40
C GLY A 173 3.32 -23.60 14.45
N GLY A 174 2.50 -22.62 14.84
CA GLY A 174 1.07 -22.76 15.12
C GLY A 174 0.18 -21.83 14.28
N THR A 175 -1.08 -21.64 14.71
CA THR A 175 -2.07 -20.85 13.95
C THR A 175 -1.69 -19.36 13.80
N SER A 176 -0.89 -18.80 14.71
CA SER A 176 -0.32 -17.45 14.56
C SER A 176 0.61 -17.36 13.35
N SER A 177 1.49 -18.35 13.15
CA SER A 177 2.36 -18.45 11.96
C SER A 177 1.54 -18.53 10.67
N ALA A 178 0.54 -19.41 10.62
CA ALA A 178 -0.36 -19.54 9.47
C ALA A 178 -1.14 -18.23 9.18
N THR A 179 -1.55 -17.52 10.24
CA THR A 179 -2.25 -16.24 10.12
C THR A 179 -1.30 -15.13 9.63
N ALA A 180 -0.04 -15.11 10.07
CA ALA A 180 0.95 -14.15 9.59
C ALA A 180 1.24 -14.36 8.11
N MET A 181 1.41 -15.61 7.69
CA MET A 181 1.54 -15.99 6.28
C MET A 181 0.30 -15.61 5.47
N TYR A 182 -0.91 -15.82 6.00
CA TYR A 182 -2.16 -15.39 5.36
C TYR A 182 -2.20 -13.87 5.15
N ILE A 183 -1.96 -13.09 6.20
CA ILE A 183 -1.95 -11.63 6.12
C ILE A 183 -0.92 -11.17 5.07
N TYR A 184 0.28 -11.77 5.07
CA TYR A 184 1.31 -11.40 4.12
C TYR A 184 0.94 -11.76 2.67
N TRP A 185 0.69 -13.03 2.38
CA TRP A 185 0.51 -13.51 1.00
C TRP A 185 -0.84 -13.14 0.39
N ASP A 186 -1.93 -13.14 1.17
CA ASP A 186 -3.27 -12.94 0.62
C ASP A 186 -3.77 -11.50 0.70
N ILE A 187 -3.18 -10.67 1.57
CA ILE A 187 -3.60 -9.27 1.75
C ILE A 187 -2.50 -8.30 1.30
N ILE A 188 -1.26 -8.48 1.75
CA ILE A 188 -0.19 -7.50 1.54
C ILE A 188 0.49 -7.67 0.19
N GLU A 189 0.94 -8.87 -0.15
CA GLU A 189 1.72 -9.14 -1.35
C GLU A 189 1.05 -8.64 -2.64
N PRO A 190 -0.28 -8.84 -2.86
CA PRO A 190 -0.90 -8.36 -4.09
C PRO A 190 -0.92 -6.83 -4.22
N LEU A 191 -0.83 -6.08 -3.13
CA LEU A 191 -0.72 -4.61 -3.16
C LEU A 191 0.68 -4.19 -3.65
N TYR A 192 1.71 -4.89 -3.18
CA TYR A 192 3.10 -4.66 -3.58
C TYR A 192 3.36 -5.08 -5.03
N GLU A 193 2.88 -6.24 -5.45
CA GLU A 193 3.07 -6.75 -6.83
C GLU A 193 2.56 -5.77 -7.88
N VAL A 194 1.36 -5.21 -7.69
CA VAL A 194 0.76 -4.24 -8.61
C VAL A 194 1.59 -2.97 -8.70
N VAL A 195 2.19 -2.53 -7.59
CA VAL A 195 3.09 -1.37 -7.57
C VAL A 195 4.41 -1.69 -8.28
N VAL A 196 5.04 -2.84 -8.02
CA VAL A 196 6.30 -3.22 -8.66
C VAL A 196 6.15 -3.29 -10.18
N VAL A 197 5.08 -3.92 -10.67
CA VAL A 197 4.86 -4.03 -12.11
C VAL A 197 4.35 -2.72 -12.70
N GLY A 198 3.45 -2.03 -12.01
CA GLY A 198 2.91 -0.75 -12.44
C GLY A 198 4.00 0.33 -12.53
N LEU A 199 5.05 0.24 -11.72
CA LEU A 199 6.16 1.19 -11.68
C LEU A 199 7.48 0.63 -12.22
N GLU A 200 7.48 -0.52 -12.88
CA GLU A 200 8.64 -1.02 -13.64
C GLU A 200 9.30 0.04 -14.54
N PRO A 201 8.58 1.02 -15.15
CA PRO A 201 9.24 2.11 -15.87
C PRO A 201 10.00 3.13 -14.99
N LEU A 202 9.79 3.15 -13.67
CA LEU A 202 10.48 4.04 -12.72
C LEU A 202 11.78 3.40 -12.18
N PRO A 203 12.78 4.19 -11.73
CA PRO A 203 14.08 3.66 -11.33
C PRO A 203 14.00 2.67 -10.14
N SER A 204 14.53 1.46 -10.34
CA SER A 204 14.55 0.34 -9.38
C SER A 204 15.25 0.63 -8.05
N SER A 205 16.04 1.70 -7.96
CA SER A 205 16.75 2.10 -6.73
C SER A 205 15.82 2.63 -5.64
N ILE A 206 14.60 3.08 -5.97
CA ILE A 206 13.67 3.67 -5.01
C ILE A 206 12.91 2.60 -4.22
N SER A 207 12.55 1.50 -4.86
CA SER A 207 11.79 0.41 -4.24
C SER A 207 12.57 -0.31 -3.13
N GLU A 208 13.86 -0.56 -3.36
CA GLU A 208 14.72 -1.28 -2.41
C GLU A 208 15.05 -0.44 -1.16
N GLU A 209 15.25 0.87 -1.33
CA GLU A 209 15.48 1.82 -0.24
C GLU A 209 14.25 1.90 0.69
N LEU A 210 13.05 2.03 0.12
CA LEU A 210 11.79 2.09 0.86
C LEU A 210 11.47 0.78 1.57
N ARG A 211 11.69 -0.37 0.90
CA ARG A 211 11.49 -1.69 1.50
C ARG A 211 12.34 -1.89 2.76
N ARG A 212 13.62 -1.52 2.71
CA ARG A 212 14.56 -1.65 3.83
C ARG A 212 14.18 -0.75 5.01
N ALA A 213 13.91 0.51 4.76
CA ALA A 213 13.58 1.48 5.81
C ALA A 213 12.29 1.09 6.57
N SER A 214 11.35 0.47 5.88
CA SER A 214 10.07 -0.01 6.42
C SER A 214 10.20 -1.20 7.35
N TYR A 215 11.08 -2.14 6.99
CA TYR A 215 11.45 -3.26 7.85
C TYR A 215 12.06 -2.77 9.17
N GLU A 216 12.95 -1.79 9.10
CA GLU A 216 13.57 -1.18 10.28
C GLU A 216 12.54 -0.46 11.18
N ALA A 217 11.60 0.29 10.60
CA ALA A 217 10.54 0.96 11.35
C ALA A 217 9.53 0.00 11.99
N TYR A 218 9.20 -1.11 11.33
CA TYR A 218 8.42 -2.18 11.96
C TYR A 218 9.16 -2.75 13.17
N ASN A 219 10.45 -3.05 13.04
CA ASN A 219 11.24 -3.61 14.12
C ASN A 219 11.34 -2.66 15.32
N ALA A 220 11.46 -1.35 15.09
CA ALA A 220 11.39 -0.34 16.14
C ALA A 220 10.00 -0.28 16.78
N THR A 221 8.95 -0.37 15.98
CA THR A 221 7.54 -0.34 16.39
C THR A 221 7.16 -1.56 17.23
N HIS A 222 7.50 -2.78 16.80
CA HIS A 222 7.23 -4.01 17.54
C HIS A 222 7.90 -4.00 18.92
N ARG A 223 9.14 -3.49 19.01
CA ARG A 223 9.84 -3.27 20.29
C ARG A 223 9.12 -2.22 21.17
N ALA A 224 8.50 -1.20 20.58
CA ALA A 224 7.78 -0.15 21.29
C ALA A 224 6.32 -0.49 21.66
N VAL A 225 5.67 -1.42 20.95
CA VAL A 225 4.33 -1.93 21.29
C VAL A 225 4.39 -2.72 22.61
N LYS A 226 5.54 -3.31 22.95
CA LYS A 226 5.81 -3.86 24.30
C LYS A 226 5.95 -2.78 25.39
N SER A 227 6.02 -1.48 25.06
CA SER A 227 6.24 -0.36 26.01
C SER A 227 5.24 0.81 25.91
N LYS A 228 4.11 0.67 25.19
CA LYS A 228 3.13 1.76 24.95
C LYS A 228 3.71 2.99 24.21
N GLY A 229 4.74 2.81 23.38
CA GLY A 229 5.32 3.89 22.58
C GLY A 229 4.45 4.33 21.38
N ARG A 230 4.60 5.58 20.93
CA ARG A 230 4.01 6.08 19.67
C ARG A 230 4.64 5.36 18.48
N LEU A 231 3.82 4.93 17.53
CA LEU A 231 4.26 4.29 16.29
C LEU A 231 5.13 5.27 15.49
N GLY A 232 6.37 4.89 15.18
CA GLY A 232 7.36 5.74 14.52
C GLY A 232 7.17 5.89 13.00
N PHE A 233 5.98 5.58 12.47
CA PHE A 233 5.74 5.57 11.03
C PHE A 233 5.76 6.98 10.41
N LEU A 234 5.31 8.01 11.13
CA LEU A 234 5.19 9.37 10.56
C LEU A 234 6.54 9.97 10.11
N PRO A 235 7.62 9.98 10.92
CA PRO A 235 8.92 10.44 10.46
C PRO A 235 9.46 9.66 9.26
N LEU A 236 9.18 8.35 9.21
CA LEU A 236 9.60 7.50 8.10
C LEU A 236 8.84 7.84 6.81
N THR A 237 7.52 7.98 6.89
CA THR A 237 6.66 8.34 5.75
C THR A 237 7.02 9.71 5.19
N LEU A 238 7.35 10.68 6.06
CA LEU A 238 7.78 12.02 5.65
C LEU A 238 9.06 11.98 4.83
N HIS A 239 10.07 11.24 5.30
CA HIS A 239 11.34 11.11 4.58
C HIS A 239 11.16 10.36 3.25
N ALA A 240 10.43 9.24 3.27
CA ALA A 240 10.14 8.42 2.10
C ALA A 240 9.37 9.20 1.02
N SER A 241 8.32 9.91 1.41
CA SER A 241 7.48 10.72 0.51
C SER A 241 8.27 11.79 -0.20
N ARG A 242 9.06 12.57 0.56
CA ARG A 242 9.92 13.59 -0.01
C ARG A 242 10.89 13.00 -1.05
N SER A 243 11.59 11.92 -0.70
CA SER A 243 12.58 11.30 -1.58
C SER A 243 11.95 10.78 -2.88
N LEU A 244 10.81 10.08 -2.80
CA LEU A 244 10.14 9.54 -3.97
C LEU A 244 9.53 10.64 -4.86
N ARG A 245 8.90 11.66 -4.27
CA ARG A 245 8.33 12.81 -4.99
C ARG A 245 9.40 13.58 -5.76
N GLU A 246 10.52 13.88 -5.12
CA GLU A 246 11.67 14.56 -5.77
C GLU A 246 12.21 13.74 -6.96
N LYS A 247 12.37 12.42 -6.79
CA LYS A 247 12.86 11.53 -7.86
C LYS A 247 11.85 11.40 -9.01
N LEU A 248 10.56 11.28 -8.71
CA LEU A 248 9.49 11.20 -9.71
C LEU A 248 9.39 12.49 -10.53
N ALA A 249 9.43 13.65 -9.87
CA ALA A 249 9.41 14.95 -10.54
C ALA A 249 10.59 15.09 -11.52
N ARG A 250 11.81 14.74 -11.08
CA ARG A 250 13.01 14.75 -11.95
C ARG A 250 12.86 13.81 -13.13
N TYR A 251 12.37 12.60 -12.91
CA TYR A 251 12.17 11.61 -13.95
C TYR A 251 11.20 12.10 -15.04
N LEU A 252 10.06 12.70 -14.64
CA LEU A 252 9.09 13.28 -15.58
C LEU A 252 9.68 14.40 -16.45
N VAL A 253 10.51 15.26 -15.86
CA VAL A 253 11.19 16.34 -16.60
C VAL A 253 12.15 15.77 -17.65
N ILE A 254 12.93 14.74 -17.29
CA ILE A 254 13.85 14.07 -18.22
C ILE A 254 13.10 13.42 -19.39
N LEU A 255 12.01 12.70 -19.10
CA LEU A 255 11.20 12.06 -20.13
C LEU A 255 10.58 13.07 -21.09
N ARG A 256 10.07 14.20 -20.57
CA ARG A 256 9.52 15.27 -21.40
C ARG A 256 10.59 15.85 -22.33
N ALA A 257 11.77 16.16 -21.82
CA ALA A 257 12.87 16.68 -22.64
C ALA A 257 13.25 15.71 -23.76
N LYS A 258 13.29 14.40 -23.46
CA LYS A 258 13.54 13.36 -24.46
C LYS A 258 12.44 13.34 -25.54
N HIS A 259 11.18 13.40 -25.14
CA HIS A 259 10.04 13.42 -26.07
C HIS A 259 10.05 14.67 -26.97
N GLU A 260 10.38 15.84 -26.42
CA GLU A 260 10.50 17.08 -27.21
C GLU A 260 11.67 17.00 -28.21
N LEU A 261 12.81 16.40 -27.83
CA LEU A 261 13.93 16.17 -28.73
C LEU A 261 13.56 15.23 -29.89
N GLU A 262 12.90 14.11 -29.60
CA GLU A 262 12.43 13.16 -30.61
C GLU A 262 11.42 13.81 -31.58
N ALA A 263 10.53 14.67 -31.07
CA ALA A 263 9.58 15.41 -31.90
C ALA A 263 10.28 16.48 -32.78
N SER A 264 11.39 17.07 -32.31
CA SER A 264 12.15 18.09 -33.05
C SER A 264 13.17 17.52 -34.05
N GLY A 265 13.59 16.27 -33.89
CA GLY A 265 14.61 15.58 -34.70
C GLY A 265 14.06 14.85 -35.94
N GLY A 266 12.83 15.12 -36.34
CA GLY A 266 12.20 14.62 -37.57
C GLY A 266 12.34 15.57 -38.77
N VAL A 267 13.48 16.25 -38.91
CA VAL A 267 13.88 16.93 -40.16
C VAL A 267 15.27 16.42 -40.51
N GLU A 268 15.34 15.62 -41.57
CA GLU A 268 16.57 15.20 -42.26
C GLU A 268 17.42 16.40 -42.71
#